data_AF-A0A956AWU4-F1
#
_entry.id   AF-A0A956AWU4-F1
#
_cell.length_a   1.000
_cell.length_b   1.000
_cell.length_c   1.000
_cell.angle_alpha   90.00
_cell.angle_beta   90.00
_cell.angle_gamma   90.00
#
_symmetry.space_group_name_H-M   'P 1'
#
loop_
_entity.id
_entity.type
_entity.pdbx_description
1 polymer ?
#
loop_
_entity_poly.entity_id
_entity_poly.type
_entity_poly.pdbx_seq_one_letter_code
_entity_poly.pdbx_strand_id
1 'polypeptide(L)'
;ELDQFKKDLSGLGRNAREVARVLDELRSRGHIADGVETDSGGRVRVTFARKPDEAAPLFAKQHVYDNLILRCALEQRDEHPDRPVILITKDTNLRIRADAAGLQAEDYDPGQVELSDLYPGHRELTVPKEVVDAAYQDGAPLTQTDLHPNEYLLLRAESQPSHTALARFD
;
A
#
# COMPACT_ATOMS: atom_id res chain seq x y z
N GLU A 1 19.18 -4.09 2.49
CA GLU A 1 17.90 -4.18 3.21
C GLU A 1 17.22 -5.54 3.08
N LEU A 2 16.90 -6.02 1.87
CA LEU A 2 16.17 -7.29 1.67
C LEU A 2 16.72 -8.50 2.47
N ASP A 3 18.04 -8.65 2.56
CA ASP A 3 18.65 -9.76 3.28
C ASP A 3 18.43 -9.71 4.80
N GLN A 4 18.33 -8.51 5.36
CA GLN A 4 18.02 -8.31 6.78
C GLN A 4 16.61 -8.78 7.12
N PHE A 5 15.65 -8.57 6.22
CA PHE A 5 14.24 -8.93 6.42
C PHE A 5 13.96 -10.42 6.21
N LYS A 6 14.83 -11.19 5.53
CA LYS A 6 14.60 -12.64 5.31
C LYS A 6 14.52 -13.47 6.58
N LYS A 7 15.11 -12.99 7.69
CA LYS A 7 15.09 -13.67 9.00
C LYS A 7 13.79 -13.44 9.77
N ASP A 8 12.95 -12.52 9.30
CA ASP A 8 11.65 -12.25 9.88
C ASP A 8 10.60 -13.30 9.43
N LEU A 9 9.75 -13.69 10.37
CA LEU A 9 8.62 -14.62 10.15
C LEU A 9 7.33 -13.89 9.79
N SER A 10 7.33 -12.55 9.85
CA SER A 10 6.20 -11.70 9.46
C SER A 10 5.92 -11.71 7.95
N GLY A 11 4.82 -11.07 7.55
CA GLY A 11 4.51 -10.82 6.13
C GLY A 11 5.62 -10.07 5.40
N LEU A 12 6.36 -9.20 6.09
CA LEU A 12 7.52 -8.48 5.54
C LEU A 12 8.63 -9.46 5.14
N GLY A 13 8.94 -10.44 5.99
CA GLY A 13 9.94 -11.46 5.70
C GLY A 13 9.52 -12.39 4.55
N ARG A 14 8.22 -12.72 4.45
CA ARG A 14 7.67 -13.46 3.31
C ARG A 14 7.87 -12.68 2.00
N ASN A 15 7.53 -11.40 1.97
CA ASN A 15 7.68 -10.55 0.78
C ASN A 15 9.15 -10.40 0.37
N ALA A 16 10.06 -10.21 1.33
CA ALA A 16 11.49 -10.11 1.05
C ALA A 16 12.07 -11.41 0.43
N ARG A 17 11.61 -12.58 0.89
CA ARG A 17 11.97 -13.88 0.30
C ARG A 17 11.42 -14.03 -1.12
N GLU A 18 10.19 -13.60 -1.36
CA GLU A 18 9.58 -13.67 -2.68
C GLU A 18 10.28 -12.77 -3.70
N VAL A 19 10.61 -11.53 -3.33
CA VAL A 19 11.42 -10.64 -4.19
C VAL A 19 12.76 -11.28 -4.54
N ALA A 20 13.45 -11.89 -3.56
CA ALA A 20 14.71 -12.57 -3.80
C ALA A 20 14.55 -13.78 -4.76
N ARG A 21 13.46 -14.54 -4.64
CA ARG A 21 13.14 -15.66 -5.54
C ARG A 21 12.93 -15.19 -6.97
N VAL A 22 12.15 -14.12 -7.17
CA VAL A 22 11.88 -13.53 -8.49
C VAL A 22 13.15 -12.99 -9.14
N LEU A 23 14.01 -12.30 -8.37
CA LEU A 23 15.29 -11.81 -8.89
C LEU A 23 16.25 -12.95 -9.26
N ASP A 24 16.26 -14.05 -8.50
CA ASP A 24 17.07 -15.23 -8.82
C ASP A 24 16.57 -15.95 -10.09
N GLU A 25 15.25 -16.04 -10.27
CA GLU A 25 14.63 -16.56 -11.48
C GLU A 25 15.01 -15.73 -12.71
N LEU A 26 14.95 -14.40 -12.62
CA LEU A 26 15.41 -13.51 -13.69
C LEU A 26 16.90 -13.69 -13.97
N ARG A 27 17.73 -13.82 -12.93
CA ARG A 27 19.17 -14.07 -13.08
C ARG A 27 19.47 -15.39 -13.81
N SER A 28 18.60 -16.39 -13.70
CA SER A 28 18.76 -17.65 -14.46
C SER A 28 18.55 -17.48 -15.98
N ARG A 29 17.87 -16.41 -16.39
CA ARG A 29 17.56 -16.09 -17.79
C ARG A 29 18.56 -15.13 -18.44
N GLY A 30 19.44 -14.49 -17.67
CA GLY A 30 20.43 -13.54 -18.18
C GLY A 30 21.17 -12.78 -17.07
N HIS A 31 22.07 -11.89 -17.48
CA HIS A 31 22.87 -11.13 -16.52
C HIS A 31 22.09 -9.94 -15.96
N ILE A 32 21.71 -10.01 -14.68
CA ILE A 32 20.79 -9.05 -14.04
C ILE A 32 21.30 -7.60 -14.02
N ALA A 33 22.61 -7.37 -14.15
CA ALA A 33 23.16 -6.01 -14.20
C ALA A 33 22.94 -5.34 -15.57
N ASP A 34 22.95 -6.13 -16.65
CA ASP A 34 22.69 -5.64 -18.02
C ASP A 34 21.18 -5.52 -18.30
N GLY A 35 20.40 -6.18 -17.45
CA GLY A 35 18.95 -6.22 -17.48
C GLY A 35 18.41 -7.43 -18.22
N VAL A 36 17.38 -8.04 -17.64
CA VAL A 36 16.72 -9.25 -18.13
C VAL A 36 15.30 -8.93 -18.57
N GLU A 37 14.90 -9.45 -19.73
CA GLU A 37 13.56 -9.25 -20.27
C GLU A 37 12.52 -9.99 -19.44
N THR A 38 11.42 -9.30 -19.15
CA THR A 38 10.24 -9.88 -18.50
C THR A 38 9.27 -10.39 -19.54
N ASP A 39 8.42 -11.34 -19.15
CA ASP A 39 7.42 -11.91 -20.05
C ASP A 39 6.36 -10.88 -20.47
N SER A 40 6.25 -9.78 -19.73
CA SER A 40 5.41 -8.62 -20.02
C SER A 40 6.04 -7.60 -20.98
N GLY A 41 7.23 -7.86 -21.52
CA GLY A 41 7.89 -7.01 -22.52
C GLY A 41 8.74 -5.86 -21.95
N GLY A 42 8.96 -5.83 -20.63
CA GLY A 42 9.86 -4.89 -19.97
C GLY A 42 11.26 -5.47 -19.73
N ARG A 43 12.14 -4.68 -19.12
CA ARG A 43 13.47 -5.15 -18.69
C ARG A 43 13.72 -4.78 -17.23
N VAL A 44 14.10 -5.76 -16.43
CA VAL A 44 14.46 -5.57 -15.01
C VAL A 44 15.97 -5.67 -14.87
N ARG A 45 16.58 -4.68 -14.21
CA ARG A 45 18.01 -4.71 -13.86
C ARG A 45 18.23 -4.36 -12.40
N VAL A 46 19.30 -4.87 -11.83
CA VAL A 46 19.81 -4.45 -10.51
C VAL A 46 21.05 -3.60 -10.71
N THR A 47 21.03 -2.37 -10.19
CA THR A 47 22.13 -1.43 -10.30
C THR A 47 22.53 -0.90 -8.92
N PHE A 48 23.74 -0.37 -8.82
CA PHE A 48 24.28 0.25 -7.62
C PHE A 48 24.66 1.69 -7.94
N ALA A 49 24.34 2.61 -7.03
CA ALA A 49 24.85 3.97 -7.13
C ALA A 49 26.38 3.97 -7.07
N ARG A 50 27.03 4.85 -7.83
CA ARG A 50 28.47 5.05 -7.71
C ARG A 50 28.80 5.60 -6.31
N LYS A 51 29.98 5.27 -5.79
CA LYS A 51 30.41 5.78 -4.48
C LYS A 51 30.41 7.32 -4.48
N PRO A 52 30.07 7.96 -3.35
CA PRO A 52 30.12 9.40 -3.26
C PRO A 52 31.51 9.97 -3.54
N ASP A 53 31.55 11.05 -4.32
CA ASP A 53 32.58 12.05 -4.09
C ASP A 53 32.35 12.61 -2.69
N GLU A 54 33.38 12.62 -1.87
CA GLU A 54 33.31 13.08 -0.47
C GLU A 54 32.79 14.53 -0.34
N ALA A 55 32.76 15.27 -1.44
CA ALA A 55 32.38 16.68 -1.52
C ALA A 55 30.88 16.96 -1.73
N ALA A 56 30.01 15.96 -1.94
CA ALA A 56 28.59 16.21 -2.25
C ALA A 56 27.76 16.51 -0.96
N PRO A 57 27.26 17.75 -0.77
CA PRO A 57 26.57 18.15 0.47
C PRO A 57 25.13 17.63 0.58
N LEU A 58 24.58 17.02 -0.50
CA LEU A 58 23.20 16.54 -0.53
C LEU A 58 22.94 15.29 0.35
N PHE A 59 24.00 14.63 0.83
CA PHE A 59 23.90 13.33 1.46
C PHE A 59 24.34 13.42 2.92
N ALA A 60 23.39 13.80 3.79
CA ALA A 60 23.60 13.71 5.23
C ALA A 60 23.94 12.26 5.64
N LYS A 61 24.69 12.09 6.74
CA LYS A 61 24.98 10.75 7.31
C LYS A 61 23.72 10.02 7.80
N GLN A 62 22.63 10.75 8.02
CA GLN A 62 21.29 10.19 8.25
C GLN A 62 20.63 9.87 6.89
N HIS A 63 19.86 8.79 6.82
CA HIS A 63 19.18 8.33 5.58
C HIS A 63 20.11 7.80 4.48
N VAL A 64 21.13 7.01 4.85
CA VAL A 64 22.10 6.46 3.91
C VAL A 64 21.43 5.68 2.76
N TYR A 65 20.42 4.87 3.03
CA TYR A 65 19.75 4.09 1.99
C TYR A 65 18.89 4.96 1.04
N ASP A 66 18.08 5.88 1.57
CA ASP A 66 17.31 6.84 0.77
C ASP A 66 18.22 7.66 -0.15
N ASN A 67 19.36 8.09 0.39
CA ASN A 67 20.39 8.85 -0.34
C ASN A 67 20.96 8.03 -1.50
N LEU A 68 21.24 6.74 -1.27
CA LEU A 68 21.73 5.84 -2.31
C LEU A 68 20.66 5.58 -3.39
N ILE A 69 19.38 5.47 -3.00
CA ILE A 69 18.27 5.28 -3.94
C ILE A 69 18.13 6.52 -4.84
N LEU A 70 18.04 7.72 -4.24
CA LEU A 70 17.94 8.98 -4.98
C LEU A 70 19.12 9.16 -5.94
N ARG A 71 20.33 8.89 -5.46
CA ARG A 71 21.53 8.98 -6.28
C ARG A 71 21.50 8.03 -7.46
N CYS A 72 21.13 6.78 -7.22
CA CYS A 72 21.01 5.80 -8.29
C CYS A 72 20.07 6.29 -9.39
N ALA A 73 18.91 6.83 -9.00
CA ALA A 73 17.95 7.36 -9.95
C ALA A 73 18.46 8.61 -10.69
N LEU A 74 19.14 9.53 -10.01
CA LEU A 74 19.77 10.70 -10.64
C LEU A 74 20.85 10.30 -11.64
N GLU A 75 21.72 9.35 -11.28
CA GLU A 75 22.74 8.82 -12.19
C GLU A 75 22.10 8.21 -13.44
N GLN A 76 21.01 7.44 -13.28
CA GLN A 76 20.29 6.89 -14.43
C GLN A 76 19.63 7.96 -15.31
N ARG A 77 19.11 9.05 -14.71
CA ARG A 77 18.54 10.18 -15.45
C ARG A 77 19.64 10.88 -16.27
N ASP A 78 20.78 11.14 -15.65
CA ASP A 78 21.87 11.89 -16.26
C ASP A 78 22.59 11.07 -17.35
N GLU A 79 22.67 9.74 -17.21
CA GLU A 79 23.23 8.82 -18.22
C GLU A 79 22.30 8.57 -19.40
N HIS A 80 21.00 8.79 -19.24
CA HIS A 80 19.97 8.52 -20.25
C HIS A 80 19.02 9.73 -20.44
N PRO A 81 19.53 10.87 -20.94
CA PRO A 81 18.74 12.10 -21.06
C PRO A 81 17.57 11.99 -22.04
N ASP A 82 17.56 10.97 -22.90
CA ASP A 82 16.52 10.65 -23.86
C ASP A 82 15.36 9.84 -23.25
N ARG A 83 15.47 9.41 -21.99
CA ARG A 83 14.49 8.53 -21.34
C ARG A 83 14.05 9.10 -19.99
N PRO A 84 12.73 9.17 -19.72
CA PRO A 84 12.26 9.58 -18.40
C PRO A 84 12.68 8.55 -17.35
N VAL A 85 13.15 9.04 -16.20
CA VAL A 85 13.46 8.23 -15.03
C VAL A 85 12.50 8.63 -13.91
N ILE A 86 11.73 7.64 -13.45
CA ILE A 86 10.69 7.80 -12.44
C ILE A 86 11.05 6.94 -11.23
N LEU A 87 11.09 7.55 -10.05
CA LEU A 87 11.27 6.85 -8.78
C LEU A 87 9.92 6.35 -8.25
N ILE A 88 9.78 5.04 -8.10
CA ILE A 88 8.58 4.44 -7.54
C ILE A 88 8.76 4.19 -6.04
N THR A 89 7.93 4.81 -5.19
CA THR A 89 7.97 4.63 -3.73
C THR A 89 6.66 5.02 -3.04
N LYS A 90 6.34 4.33 -1.93
CA LYS A 90 5.26 4.71 -0.99
C LYS A 90 5.69 5.72 0.07
N ASP A 91 6.98 6.05 0.17
CA ASP A 91 7.48 7.03 1.14
C ASP A 91 7.30 8.46 0.63
N THR A 92 6.39 9.21 1.26
CA THR A 92 6.12 10.62 0.93
C THR A 92 7.34 11.52 1.12
N ASN A 93 8.16 11.31 2.14
CA ASN A 93 9.38 12.10 2.34
C ASN A 93 10.38 11.83 1.22
N LEU A 94 10.51 10.59 0.78
CA LEU A 94 11.39 10.25 -0.34
C LEU A 94 10.91 10.89 -1.65
N ARG A 95 9.59 10.91 -1.91
CA ARG A 95 9.01 11.62 -3.07
C ARG A 95 9.27 13.13 -3.03
N ILE A 96 9.09 13.78 -1.87
CA ILE A 96 9.39 15.22 -1.71
C ILE A 96 10.87 15.51 -2.02
N ARG A 97 11.78 14.65 -1.55
CA ARG A 97 13.21 14.80 -1.80
C ARG A 97 13.59 14.55 -3.26
N ALA A 98 12.93 13.60 -3.93
CA ALA A 98 13.11 13.36 -5.35
C ALA A 98 12.68 14.58 -6.18
N ASP A 99 11.51 15.14 -5.90
CA ASP A 99 10.99 16.32 -6.57
C ASP A 99 11.93 17.53 -6.40
N ALA A 100 12.39 17.78 -5.17
CA ALA A 100 13.38 18.83 -4.87
C ALA A 100 14.72 18.63 -5.61
N ALA A 101 15.05 17.39 -6.01
CA ALA A 101 16.25 17.05 -6.79
C ALA A 101 16.00 17.02 -8.32
N GLY A 102 14.80 17.37 -8.77
CA GLY A 102 14.41 17.34 -10.18
C GLY A 102 14.24 15.92 -10.74
N LEU A 103 13.78 14.98 -9.90
CA LEU A 103 13.47 13.61 -10.27
C LEU A 103 11.96 13.38 -10.12
N GLN A 104 11.32 12.85 -11.16
CA GLN A 104 9.91 12.46 -11.07
C GLN A 104 9.76 11.27 -10.11
N ALA A 105 8.76 11.30 -9.24
CA ALA A 105 8.49 10.22 -8.31
C ALA A 105 6.99 9.94 -8.18
N GLU A 106 6.62 8.65 -8.13
CA GLU A 106 5.23 8.17 -8.14
C GLU A 106 5.01 7.07 -7.11
N ASP A 107 3.76 6.88 -6.70
CA ASP A 107 3.33 5.69 -5.95
C ASP A 107 3.18 4.49 -6.91
N TYR A 108 3.40 3.27 -6.44
CA TYR A 108 3.08 2.07 -7.25
C TYR A 108 1.59 1.73 -7.24
N ASP A 109 0.83 2.34 -6.33
CA ASP A 109 -0.58 2.06 -6.13
C ASP A 109 -1.38 3.37 -6.05
N PRO A 110 -1.93 3.86 -7.17
CA PRO A 110 -2.81 5.03 -7.14
C PRO A 110 -4.19 4.71 -6.54
N GLY A 111 -4.51 3.43 -6.32
CA GLY A 111 -5.79 2.97 -5.80
C GLY A 111 -5.71 2.57 -4.34
N GLN A 112 -5.70 3.54 -3.42
CA GLN A 112 -6.26 3.21 -2.11
C GLN A 112 -7.74 2.89 -2.33
N VAL A 113 -8.10 1.61 -2.26
CA VAL A 113 -9.47 1.26 -1.85
C VAL A 113 -9.58 1.85 -0.47
N GLU A 114 -10.37 2.92 -0.30
CA GLU A 114 -10.57 3.46 1.03
C GLU A 114 -11.16 2.34 1.88
N LEU A 115 -10.69 2.19 3.13
CA LEU A 115 -11.28 1.22 4.06
C LEU A 115 -12.80 1.46 4.24
N SER A 116 -13.29 2.67 3.92
CA SER A 116 -14.71 3.02 3.84
C SER A 116 -15.48 2.32 2.72
N ASP A 117 -14.81 1.86 1.66
CA ASP A 117 -15.40 1.08 0.55
C ASP A 117 -15.49 -0.41 0.87
N LEU A 118 -14.80 -0.89 1.92
CA LEU A 118 -14.89 -2.27 2.36
C LEU A 118 -16.14 -2.45 3.22
N TYR A 119 -16.98 -3.42 2.85
CA TYR A 119 -18.14 -3.81 3.61
C TYR A 119 -17.75 -4.18 5.06
N PRO A 120 -18.16 -3.39 6.08
CA PRO A 120 -17.67 -3.52 7.45
C PRO A 120 -18.30 -4.68 8.24
N GLY A 121 -19.25 -5.41 7.65
CA GLY A 121 -19.99 -6.48 8.31
C GLY A 121 -20.98 -6.02 9.39
N HIS A 122 -21.06 -4.71 9.63
CA HIS A 122 -22.00 -4.13 10.59
C HIS A 122 -22.43 -2.72 10.19
N ARG A 123 -23.62 -2.30 10.64
CA ARG A 123 -24.20 -1.00 10.35
C ARG A 123 -25.01 -0.47 11.52
N GLU A 124 -25.00 0.84 11.72
CA GLU A 124 -25.92 1.50 12.64
C GLU A 124 -27.12 2.07 11.88
N LEU A 125 -28.33 1.74 12.32
CA LEU A 125 -29.57 2.22 11.74
C LEU A 125 -30.36 3.00 12.79
N THR A 126 -30.72 4.22 12.43
CA THR A 126 -31.71 4.99 13.18
C THR A 126 -33.10 4.58 12.73
N VAL A 127 -33.94 4.14 13.67
CA VAL A 127 -35.26 3.56 13.39
C VAL A 127 -36.29 4.05 14.41
N PRO A 128 -37.60 3.92 14.13
CA PRO A 128 -38.64 4.18 15.12
C PRO A 128 -38.47 3.29 16.36
N LYS A 129 -38.89 3.80 17.52
CA LYS A 129 -38.76 3.08 18.80
C LYS A 129 -39.43 1.71 18.76
N GLU A 130 -40.54 1.61 18.04
CA GLU A 130 -41.34 0.40 17.88
C GLU A 130 -40.54 -0.71 17.18
N VAL A 131 -39.63 -0.34 16.27
CA VAL A 131 -38.73 -1.29 15.58
C VAL A 131 -37.66 -1.82 16.54
N VAL A 132 -37.12 -0.95 17.40
CA VAL A 132 -36.18 -1.37 18.46
C VAL A 132 -36.87 -2.30 19.46
N ASP A 133 -38.10 -1.98 19.85
CA ASP A 133 -38.88 -2.81 20.77
C ASP A 133 -39.23 -4.18 20.17
N ALA A 134 -39.61 -4.22 18.88
CA ALA A 134 -39.86 -5.47 18.14
C ALA A 134 -38.59 -6.34 18.02
N ALA A 135 -37.43 -5.71 17.85
CA ALA A 135 -36.15 -6.41 17.77
C ALA A 135 -35.84 -7.28 19.00
N TYR A 136 -36.30 -6.87 20.20
CA TYR A 136 -36.14 -7.64 21.44
C TYR A 136 -37.14 -8.81 21.60
N GLN A 137 -38.14 -8.90 20.73
CA GLN A 137 -39.19 -9.91 20.79
C GLN A 137 -38.99 -10.96 19.69
N ASP A 138 -39.49 -10.66 18.49
CA ASP A 138 -39.57 -11.61 17.36
C ASP A 138 -38.74 -11.16 16.15
N GLY A 139 -37.99 -10.06 16.29
CA GLY A 139 -37.15 -9.49 15.23
C GLY A 139 -37.59 -8.10 14.79
N ALA A 140 -36.71 -7.42 14.07
CA ALA A 140 -36.93 -6.04 13.63
C ALA A 140 -37.53 -6.02 12.21
N PRO A 141 -38.73 -5.44 12.00
CA PRO A 141 -39.26 -5.22 10.66
C PRO A 141 -38.51 -4.05 10.00
N LEU A 142 -37.41 -4.36 9.33
CA LEU A 142 -36.59 -3.39 8.61
C LEU A 142 -37.13 -3.16 7.20
N THR A 143 -37.04 -1.91 6.73
CA THR A 143 -37.45 -1.50 5.38
C THR A 143 -36.26 -1.36 4.43
N GLN A 144 -35.04 -1.44 4.95
CA GLN A 144 -33.79 -1.40 4.21
C GLN A 144 -33.68 -2.63 3.30
N THR A 145 -33.30 -2.40 2.04
CA THR A 145 -33.21 -3.45 1.00
C THR A 145 -31.77 -3.78 0.60
N ASP A 146 -30.82 -3.03 1.14
CA ASP A 146 -29.38 -3.09 0.88
C ASP A 146 -28.61 -3.72 2.06
N LEU A 147 -29.25 -4.62 2.79
CA LEU A 147 -28.65 -5.39 3.87
C LEU A 147 -28.08 -6.70 3.34
N HIS A 148 -26.93 -7.10 3.85
CA HIS A 148 -26.27 -8.35 3.46
C HIS A 148 -26.51 -9.45 4.50
N PRO A 149 -26.62 -10.73 4.08
CA PRO A 149 -26.69 -11.84 5.02
C PRO A 149 -25.52 -11.84 6.01
N ASN A 150 -25.81 -12.06 7.29
CA ASN A 150 -24.91 -11.96 8.44
C ASN A 150 -24.40 -10.53 8.75
N GLU A 151 -25.05 -9.47 8.26
CA GLU A 151 -24.76 -8.08 8.68
C GLU A 151 -25.24 -7.86 10.12
N TYR A 152 -24.36 -7.36 10.99
CA TYR A 152 -24.74 -6.97 12.35
C TYR A 152 -25.29 -5.54 12.38
N LEU A 153 -26.43 -5.35 13.03
CA LEU A 153 -27.12 -4.06 13.07
C LEU A 153 -27.19 -3.53 14.48
N LEU A 154 -26.74 -2.29 14.68
CA LEU A 154 -27.07 -1.50 15.86
C LEU A 154 -28.29 -0.63 15.53
N LEU A 155 -29.45 -1.01 16.05
CA LEU A 155 -30.68 -0.23 15.92
C LEU A 155 -30.71 0.82 17.03
N ARG A 156 -30.89 2.09 16.67
CA ARG A 156 -31.03 3.19 17.63
C ARG A 156 -32.38 3.88 17.44
N ALA A 157 -33.12 4.05 18.53
CA ALA A 157 -34.41 4.73 18.48
C ALA A 157 -34.24 6.23 18.20
N GLU A 158 -34.95 6.74 17.19
CA GLU A 158 -34.99 8.16 16.83
C GLU A 158 -35.37 9.07 18.02
N SER A 159 -36.40 8.65 18.76
CA SER A 159 -36.98 9.43 19.86
C SER A 159 -36.18 9.32 21.17
N GLN A 160 -35.29 8.33 21.28
CA GLN A 160 -34.52 8.08 22.50
C GLN A 160 -33.17 7.41 22.18
N PRO A 161 -32.10 8.20 21.96
CA PRO A 161 -30.81 7.68 21.51
C PRO A 161 -30.17 6.61 22.41
N SER A 162 -30.52 6.54 23.70
CA SER A 162 -30.05 5.50 24.61
C SER A 162 -30.79 4.17 24.45
N HIS A 163 -31.96 4.17 23.81
CA HIS A 163 -32.73 2.97 23.53
C HIS A 163 -32.22 2.33 22.23
N THR A 164 -31.55 1.20 22.37
CA THR A 164 -30.87 0.52 21.27
C THR A 164 -31.11 -0.98 21.30
N ALA A 165 -30.93 -1.65 20.17
CA ALA A 165 -30.92 -3.11 20.05
C ALA A 165 -29.81 -3.56 19.12
N LEU A 166 -29.20 -4.71 19.42
CA LEU A 166 -28.28 -5.40 18.50
C LEU A 166 -29.04 -6.51 17.78
N ALA A 167 -28.95 -6.55 16.46
CA ALA A 167 -29.55 -7.58 15.63
C ALA A 167 -28.54 -8.13 14.63
N ARG A 168 -28.83 -9.29 14.04
CA ARG A 168 -28.13 -9.84 12.88
C ARG A 168 -29.15 -10.03 11.78
N PHE A 169 -28.84 -9.53 10.58
CA PHE A 169 -29.65 -9.78 9.40
C PHE A 169 -29.28 -11.16 8.84
N ASP A 170 -30.27 -12.03 8.67
CA ASP A 170 -30.10 -13.39 8.12
C ASP A 170 -30.62 -13.50 6.69
#